data_AF-A0A836T5E2-F1
#
_entry.id   AF-A0A836T5E2-F1
#
_cell.length_a   1.000
_cell.length_b   1.000
_cell.length_c   1.000
_cell.angle_alpha   90.00
_cell.angle_beta   90.00
_cell.angle_gamma   90.00
#
_symmetry.space_group_name_H-M   'P 1'
#
loop_
_entity.id
_entity.type
_entity.pdbx_description
1 polymer ?
#
loop_
_entity_poly.entity_id
_entity_poly.type
_entity_poly.pdbx_seq_one_letter_code
_entity_poly.pdbx_strand_id
1 'polypeptide(L)'
;MRRVVITGLGAITPIGNNVNDFWNNLINGVSGIDVIKRFDPYTYKLPVVISGEVKNIDYTKHLDKKDVKRMSDFVKFAVGSSSKIILVS
;
A
#
# COMPACT_ATOMS: atom_id res chain seq x y z
N MET A 1 7.68 -5.78 -34.66
CA MET A 1 6.94 -5.31 -33.47
C MET A 1 6.72 -6.49 -32.54
N ARG A 2 7.05 -6.39 -31.25
CA ARG A 2 6.79 -7.48 -30.26
C ARG A 2 5.54 -7.15 -29.46
N ARG A 3 4.65 -8.12 -29.27
CA ARG A 3 3.49 -7.97 -28.37
C ARG A 3 3.97 -8.17 -26.93
N VAL A 4 3.60 -7.23 -26.07
CA VAL A 4 3.87 -7.29 -24.62
C VAL A 4 2.51 -7.31 -23.93
N VAL A 5 2.35 -8.21 -22.97
CA VAL A 5 1.13 -8.37 -22.16
C VAL A 5 1.48 -8.22 -20.68
N ILE A 6 0.49 -7.84 -19.88
CA ILE A 6 0.62 -7.77 -18.42
C ILE A 6 0.28 -9.16 -17.88
N THR A 7 1.26 -9.84 -17.29
CA THR A 7 1.10 -11.20 -16.74
C THR A 7 0.90 -11.22 -15.24
N GLY A 8 1.05 -10.09 -14.55
CA GLY A 8 0.88 -10.02 -13.12
C GLY A 8 0.67 -8.61 -12.60
N LEU A 9 -0.05 -8.53 -11.48
CA LEU A 9 -0.36 -7.29 -10.78
C LEU A 9 -0.04 -7.44 -9.30
N GLY A 10 0.47 -6.38 -8.68
CA GLY A 10 0.69 -6.29 -7.24
C GLY A 10 0.22 -4.91 -6.74
N ALA A 11 -0.52 -4.87 -5.63
CA ALA A 11 -1.12 -3.64 -5.13
C ALA A 11 -0.99 -3.54 -3.61
N ILE A 12 -0.53 -2.38 -3.14
CA ILE A 12 -0.57 -1.95 -1.74
C ILE A 12 -1.15 -0.55 -1.72
N THR A 13 -2.31 -0.39 -1.10
CA THR A 13 -3.12 0.84 -1.16
C THR A 13 -3.89 1.04 0.14
N PRO A 14 -4.43 2.25 0.39
CA PRO A 14 -5.26 2.54 1.56
C PRO A 14 -6.56 1.72 1.63
N ILE A 15 -7.00 1.17 0.50
CA ILE A 15 -8.20 0.36 0.36
C ILE A 15 -7.89 -1.13 0.17
N GLY A 16 -6.64 -1.58 0.28
CA GLY A 16 -6.29 -2.98 0.11
C GLY A 16 -4.79 -3.23 0.01
N ASN A 17 -4.32 -4.28 0.69
CA ASN A 17 -2.90 -4.65 0.77
C ASN A 17 -2.50 -5.80 -0.19
N ASN A 18 -3.41 -6.15 -1.10
CA ASN A 18 -3.21 -7.08 -2.21
C ASN A 18 -4.20 -6.71 -3.34
N VAL A 19 -4.03 -7.31 -4.52
CA VAL A 19 -4.85 -6.99 -5.71
C VAL A 19 -6.32 -7.31 -5.52
N ASN A 20 -6.65 -8.44 -4.88
CA ASN A 20 -8.04 -8.86 -4.70
C ASN A 20 -8.80 -7.90 -3.79
N ASP A 21 -8.23 -7.57 -2.64
CA ASP A 21 -8.83 -6.62 -1.70
C ASP A 21 -8.94 -5.23 -2.32
N PHE A 22 -7.89 -4.77 -3.00
CA PHE A 22 -7.89 -3.51 -3.71
C PHE A 22 -9.03 -3.46 -4.74
N TRP A 23 -9.16 -4.49 -5.57
CA TRP A 23 -10.17 -4.55 -6.64
C TRP A 23 -11.59 -4.63 -6.09
N ASN A 24 -11.82 -5.49 -5.10
CA ASN A 24 -13.14 -5.65 -4.47
C ASN A 24 -13.57 -4.35 -3.78
N ASN A 25 -12.67 -3.70 -3.04
CA ASN A 25 -12.97 -2.45 -2.34
C ASN A 25 -13.15 -1.27 -3.31
N LEU A 26 -12.41 -1.27 -4.43
CA LEU A 26 -12.57 -0.31 -5.50
C LEU A 26 -13.98 -0.40 -6.13
N ILE A 27 -14.42 -1.61 -6.48
CA ILE A 27 -15.75 -1.84 -7.07
C ILE A 27 -16.86 -1.47 -6.08
N ASN A 28 -16.67 -1.78 -4.79
CA ASN A 28 -17.64 -1.47 -3.75
C ASN A 28 -17.62 0.00 -3.29
N GLY A 29 -16.78 0.86 -3.87
CA GLY A 29 -16.71 2.28 -3.51
C GLY A 29 -16.21 2.55 -2.09
N VAL A 30 -15.38 1.67 -1.54
CA VAL A 30 -14.84 1.82 -0.19
C VAL A 30 -13.84 2.97 -0.16
N SER A 31 -14.04 3.93 0.75
CA SER A 31 -13.10 5.02 0.98
C SER A 31 -11.96 4.61 1.91
N GLY A 32 -10.72 4.84 1.47
CA GLY A 32 -9.51 4.65 2.28
C GLY A 32 -9.10 5.89 3.07
N ILE A 33 -9.80 7.02 2.90
CA ILE A 33 -9.47 8.29 3.54
C ILE A 33 -9.92 8.27 5.00
N ASP A 34 -9.04 8.69 5.90
CA ASP A 34 -9.28 8.79 7.33
C ASP A 34 -8.50 9.98 7.90
N VAL A 35 -8.73 10.32 9.17
CA VAL A 35 -7.88 11.27 9.90
C VAL A 35 -6.46 10.68 9.98
N ILE A 36 -5.45 11.53 9.81
CA ILE A 36 -4.04 11.15 9.91
C ILE A 36 -3.79 10.48 11.27
N LYS A 37 -3.31 9.24 11.28
CA LYS A 37 -2.99 8.46 12.49
C LYS A 37 -1.51 8.26 12.68
N ARG A 38 -0.72 8.44 11.62
CA ARG A 38 0.74 8.29 11.67
C ARG A 38 1.44 9.34 12.52
N PHE A 39 0.84 10.52 12.64
CA PHE A 39 1.26 11.60 13.52
C PHE A 39 0.03 12.44 13.88
N ASP A 40 0.11 13.25 14.95
CA ASP A 40 -1.00 14.13 15.33
C ASP A 40 -0.97 15.44 14.50
N PRO A 41 -1.92 15.65 13.55
CA PRO A 41 -1.92 16.85 12.72
C PRO A 41 -2.29 18.12 13.50
N TYR A 42 -2.97 18.00 14.64
CA TYR A 42 -3.41 19.15 15.45
C TYR A 42 -2.25 19.77 16.24
N THR A 43 -1.35 18.94 16.76
CA THR A 43 -0.10 19.40 17.39
C THR A 43 0.71 20.31 16.45
N TYR A 44 0.74 19.97 15.16
CA TYR A 44 1.47 20.74 14.14
C TYR A 44 0.64 21.84 13.45
N LYS A 45 -0.62 22.04 13.87
CA LYS A 45 -1.56 23.02 13.28
C LYS A 45 -1.63 22.93 11.75
N LEU A 46 -1.64 21.71 11.22
CA LEU A 46 -1.69 21.52 9.77
C LEU A 46 -3.05 21.93 9.22
N PRO A 47 -3.09 22.58 8.03
CA PRO A 47 -4.36 22.90 7.36
C PRO A 47 -5.07 21.64 6.82
N VAL A 48 -4.36 20.52 6.67
CA VAL A 48 -4.87 19.25 6.17
C VAL A 48 -4.74 18.18 7.25
N VAL A 49 -5.86 17.56 7.63
CA VAL A 49 -5.94 16.58 8.72
C VAL A 49 -6.35 15.18 8.27
N ILE A 50 -6.67 15.02 6.99
CA ILE A 50 -7.11 13.75 6.39
C ILE A 50 -6.03 13.19 5.47
N SER A 51 -5.91 11.86 5.41
CA SER A 51 -4.99 11.14 4.53
C SER A 51 -5.50 9.74 4.20
N GLY A 52 -5.12 9.24 3.02
CA GLY A 52 -5.27 7.83 2.65
C GLY A 52 -4.05 7.06 3.12
N GLU A 53 -3.99 6.72 4.41
CA GLU A 53 -2.88 5.93 4.94
C GLU A 53 -3.07 4.44 4.63
N VAL A 54 -1.97 3.74 4.33
CA VAL A 54 -2.01 2.28 4.20
C VAL A 54 -2.14 1.66 5.59
N LYS A 55 -3.20 0.88 5.80
CA LYS A 55 -3.57 0.32 7.11
C LYS A 55 -3.06 -1.12 7.25
N ASN A 56 -2.67 -1.51 8.47
CA ASN A 56 -2.38 -2.90 8.85
C ASN A 56 -1.34 -3.62 7.97
N ILE A 57 -0.28 -2.92 7.56
CA ILE A 57 0.84 -3.56 6.87
C ILE A 57 1.86 -4.10 7.86
N ASP A 58 2.17 -5.38 7.70
CA ASP A 58 3.30 -6.04 8.34
C ASP A 58 4.42 -6.25 7.32
N TYR A 59 5.44 -5.40 7.39
CA TYR A 59 6.61 -5.46 6.52
C TYR A 59 7.53 -6.64 6.85
N THR A 60 7.43 -7.23 8.04
CA THR A 60 8.32 -8.32 8.48
C THR A 60 8.05 -9.64 7.78
N LYS A 61 6.93 -9.73 7.05
CA LYS A 61 6.58 -10.89 6.21
C LYS A 61 7.38 -10.97 4.90
N HIS A 62 8.02 -9.88 4.49
CA HIS A 62 8.66 -9.76 3.18
C HIS A 62 10.09 -9.24 3.25
N LEU A 63 10.45 -8.62 4.36
CA LEU A 63 11.74 -7.98 4.57
C LEU A 63 12.29 -8.42 5.92
N ASP A 64 13.59 -8.69 5.97
CA ASP A 64 14.28 -8.92 7.23
C ASP A 64 14.15 -7.70 8.14
N LYS A 65 14.05 -7.92 9.45
CA LYS A 65 13.88 -6.84 10.45
C LYS A 65 14.96 -5.75 10.32
N LYS A 66 16.17 -6.12 9.91
CA LYS A 66 17.28 -5.18 9.67
C LYS A 66 16.99 -4.26 8.48
N ASP A 67 16.39 -4.79 7.42
CA ASP A 67 16.09 -4.04 6.19
C ASP A 67 14.84 -3.20 6.35
N VAL A 68 13.82 -3.69 7.08
CA VAL A 68 12.64 -2.89 7.46
C VAL A 68 13.04 -1.62 8.20
N LYS A 69 14.08 -1.66 9.04
CA LYS A 69 14.54 -0.47 9.78
C LYS A 69 15.36 0.49 8.92
N ARG A 70 16.07 -0.01 7.90
CA ARG A 70 16.95 0.78 7.02
C ARG A 70 16.21 1.40 5.83
N MET A 71 15.15 0.76 5.37
CA MET A 71 14.39 1.21 4.21
C MET A 71 13.43 2.35 4.55
N SER A 72 13.28 3.28 3.63
CA SER A 72 12.17 4.23 3.62
C SER A 72 10.86 3.51 3.31
N ASP A 73 9.72 4.02 3.78
CA ASP A 73 8.44 3.32 3.63
C ASP A 73 8.01 3.12 2.18
N PHE A 74 8.34 4.05 1.28
CA PHE A 74 8.04 3.89 -0.15
C PHE A 74 8.72 2.63 -0.73
N VAL A 75 9.96 2.34 -0.30
CA VAL A 75 10.71 1.16 -0.74
C VAL A 75 10.04 -0.09 -0.21
N LYS A 76 9.59 -0.06 1.05
CA LYS A 76 8.89 -1.20 1.66
C LYS A 76 7.57 -1.49 0.95
N PHE A 77 6.85 -0.45 0.52
CA PHE A 77 5.64 -0.63 -0.30
C PHE A 77 5.97 -1.25 -1.66
N ALA A 78 7.01 -0.76 -2.35
CA ALA A 78 7.41 -1.30 -3.64
C ALA A 78 7.84 -2.77 -3.57
N VAL A 79 8.65 -3.13 -2.57
CA VAL A 79 9.09 -4.51 -2.36
C VAL A 79 7.91 -5.38 -1.93
N GLY A 80 7.08 -4.89 -1.00
CA GLY A 80 5.90 -5.59 -0.53
C GLY A 80 4.90 -5.90 -1.66
N SER A 81 4.61 -4.92 -2.53
CA SER A 81 3.69 -5.12 -3.65
C SER A 81 4.25 -6.05 -4.71
N SER A 82 5.55 -5.94 -5.01
CA SER A 82 6.25 -6.82 -5.95
C SER A 82 6.28 -8.27 -5.46
N SER A 83 6.42 -8.49 -4.15
CA SER A 83 6.39 -9.84 -3.57
C SER A 83 5.00 -10.50 -3.59
N LYS A 84 3.92 -9.71 -3.74
CA LYS A 84 2.53 -10.17 -3.75
C LYS A 84 1.89 -10.04 -5.12
N ILE A 85 2.67 -10.29 -6.17
CA ILE A 85 2.14 -10.30 -7.52
C ILE A 85 1.21 -11.51 -7.69
N ILE A 86 -0.02 -11.24 -8.11
CA ILE A 86 -0.95 -12.26 -8.59
C ILE A 86 -0.79 -12.34 -10.10
N LEU A 87 -0.62 -13.54 -10.63
CA LEU A 87 -0.56 -13.78 -12.06
C LEU A 87 -1.96 -13.60 -12.67
N VAL A 88 -2.04 -12.80 -13.72
CA VAL A 88 -3.26 -12.59 -14.49
C VAL A 88 -3.18 -13.57 -15.66
N SER A 89 -3.79 -14.75 -15.49
CA SER A 89 -3.84 -15.83 -16.49
C SER A 89 -5.21 -15.89 -17.15
#